data_AF-X1QPD1-F1
#
_entry.id   AF-X1QPD1-F1
#
_cell.length_a   1.000
_cell.length_b   1.000
_cell.length_c   1.000
_cell.angle_alpha   90.00
_cell.angle_beta   90.00
_cell.angle_gamma   90.00
#
_symmetry.space_group_name_H-M   'P 1'
#
loop_
_entity.id
_entity.type
_entity.pdbx_description
1 polymer ?
#
loop_
_entity_poly.entity_id
_entity_poly.type
_entity_poly.pdbx_seq_one_letter_code
_entity_poly.pdbx_strand_id
1 'polypeptide(L)'
;TVIENWLQSKKGAKVHIQVPCRGGKRQLVKIVAENAQQGLEQLKIKQLAAPAALEAALAEIKRELHLPRLPSRMEGYDISNIRGTAAVG
;
A
#
# COMPACT_ATOMS: atom_id res chain seq x y z
N THR A 1 13.27 18.44 -21.76
CA THR A 1 13.72 18.63 -20.36
C THR A 1 14.52 17.40 -19.90
N VAL A 2 15.29 17.48 -18.80
CA VAL A 2 16.08 16.33 -18.30
C VAL A 2 15.19 15.10 -18.03
N ILE A 3 14.00 15.33 -17.47
CA ILE A 3 13.03 14.26 -17.14
C ILE A 3 12.49 13.59 -18.40
N GLU A 4 12.11 14.35 -19.43
CA GLU A 4 11.64 13.78 -20.70
C GLU A 4 12.73 12.93 -21.36
N ASN A 5 13.98 13.40 -21.39
CA ASN A 5 15.09 12.65 -21.99
C ASN A 5 15.34 11.34 -21.24
N TRP A 6 15.28 11.38 -19.90
CA TRP A 6 15.41 10.18 -19.08
C TRP A 6 14.28 9.17 -19.34
N LEU A 7 13.03 9.63 -19.42
CA LEU A 7 11.89 8.77 -19.74
C LEU A 7 11.96 8.23 -21.18
N GLN A 8 12.45 9.03 -22.13
CA GLN A 8 12.69 8.58 -23.51
C GLN A 8 13.72 7.47 -23.56
N SER A 9 14.84 7.62 -22.85
CA SER A 9 15.87 6.58 -22.74
C SER A 9 15.30 5.27 -22.17
N LYS A 10 14.44 5.34 -21.15
CA LYS A 10 13.78 4.15 -20.59
C LYS A 10 12.74 3.52 -21.50
N LYS A 11 11.96 4.33 -22.23
CA LYS A 11 10.85 3.85 -23.07
C LYS A 11 11.32 3.40 -24.46
N GLY A 12 12.45 3.91 -24.95
CA GLY A 12 12.91 3.72 -26.33
C GLY A 12 12.10 4.48 -27.39
N ALA A 13 11.25 5.42 -26.96
CA ALA A 13 10.38 6.22 -27.85
C ALA A 13 10.21 7.63 -27.30
N LYS A 14 9.80 8.57 -28.17
CA LYS A 14 9.59 9.97 -27.80
C LYS A 14 8.54 10.08 -26.68
N VAL A 15 8.88 10.82 -25.63
CA VAL A 15 8.02 11.13 -24.47
C VAL A 15 7.87 12.64 -24.39
N HIS A 16 6.63 13.08 -24.21
CA HIS A 16 6.26 14.47 -24.00
C HIS A 16 5.51 14.59 -22.67
N ILE A 17 5.96 15.49 -21.80
CA ILE A 17 5.27 15.81 -20.55
C ILE A 17 4.39 17.03 -20.79
N GLN A 18 3.10 16.92 -20.46
CA GLN A 18 2.14 17.99 -20.64
C GLN A 18 1.62 18.46 -19.28
N VAL A 19 1.52 19.78 -19.11
CA VAL A 19 0.89 20.41 -17.94
C VAL A 19 -0.38 21.13 -18.42
N PRO A 20 -1.57 20.54 -18.25
CA PRO A 20 -2.80 21.14 -18.72
C PRO A 20 -3.18 22.40 -17.93
N CYS A 21 -3.31 23.54 -18.61
CA CYS A 21 -3.65 24.82 -17.96
C CYS A 21 -5.16 25.14 -17.90
N ARG A 22 -5.99 24.48 -18.71
CA ARG A 22 -7.46 24.69 -18.78
C ARG A 22 -8.20 23.49 -19.33
N GLY A 23 -9.53 23.49 -19.20
CA GLY A 23 -10.43 22.47 -19.75
C GLY A 23 -10.38 21.13 -19.00
N GLY A 24 -10.95 20.08 -19.60
CA GLY A 24 -11.15 18.78 -18.96
C GLY A 24 -9.86 18.11 -18.47
N LYS A 25 -8.75 18.22 -19.21
CA LYS A 25 -7.45 17.67 -18.78
C LYS A 25 -6.93 18.32 -17.49
N ARG A 26 -7.15 19.62 -17.28
CA ARG A 26 -6.80 20.29 -16.02
C ARG A 26 -7.68 19.80 -14.88
N GLN A 27 -8.98 19.63 -15.14
CA GLN A 27 -9.91 19.12 -14.13
C GLN A 27 -9.53 17.71 -13.67
N LEU A 28 -9.10 16.84 -14.59
CA LEU A 28 -8.59 15.51 -14.24
C LEU A 28 -7.35 15.58 -13.34
N VAL A 29 -6.36 16.41 -13.69
CA VAL A 29 -5.17 16.60 -12.84
C VAL A 29 -5.54 17.13 -11.45
N LYS A 30 -6.53 18.05 -11.38
CA LYS A 30 -7.04 18.55 -10.11
C LYS A 30 -7.68 17.46 -9.26
N ILE A 31 -8.55 16.64 -9.84
CA ILE A 31 -9.19 15.51 -9.13
C ILE A 31 -8.12 14.52 -8.63
N VAL A 32 -7.12 14.20 -9.45
CA VAL A 32 -6.02 13.31 -9.02
C VAL A 32 -5.24 13.91 -7.85
N ALA A 33 -4.98 15.23 -7.86
CA ALA A 33 -4.30 15.91 -6.75
C ALA A 33 -5.15 15.89 -5.46
N GLU A 34 -6.45 16.15 -5.56
CA GLU A 34 -7.39 16.06 -4.43
C GLU A 34 -7.44 14.63 -3.85
N ASN A 35 -7.53 13.62 -4.71
CA ASN A 35 -7.50 12.21 -4.30
C ASN A 35 -6.18 11.85 -3.61
N ALA A 36 -5.04 12.31 -4.14
CA ALA A 36 -3.73 12.08 -3.54
C ALA A 36 -3.62 12.71 -2.15
N GLN A 37 -4.15 13.92 -1.97
CA GLN A 37 -4.19 14.60 -0.68
C GLN A 37 -5.06 13.85 0.34
N GLN A 38 -6.26 13.43 -0.07
CA GLN A 38 -7.15 12.65 0.79
C GLN A 38 -6.53 11.30 1.17
N GLY A 39 -5.90 10.60 0.22
CA GLY A 39 -5.22 9.34 0.46
C GLY A 39 -4.05 9.49 1.45
N LEU A 40 -3.29 10.59 1.34
CA LEU A 40 -2.21 10.88 2.29
C LEU A 40 -2.76 11.15 3.70
N GLU A 41 -3.85 11.89 3.83
CA GLU A 41 -4.46 12.16 5.13
C GLU A 41 -4.98 10.88 5.79
N GLN A 42 -5.67 10.03 5.02
CA GLN A 42 -6.11 8.72 5.50
C GLN A 42 -4.94 7.83 5.93
N LEU A 43 -3.83 7.86 5.18
CA LEU A 43 -2.63 7.11 5.54
C LEU A 43 -2.05 7.57 6.88
N LYS A 44 -1.98 8.88 7.11
CA LYS A 44 -1.52 9.44 8.40
C LYS A 44 -2.42 9.01 9.55
N ILE A 45 -3.74 9.10 9.39
CA ILE A 45 -4.70 8.65 10.41
C ILE A 45 -4.48 7.16 10.74
N LYS A 46 -4.34 6.31 9.71
CA LYS A 46 -4.06 4.89 9.88
C LYS A 46 -2.73 4.65 10.61
N GLN A 47 -1.68 5.38 10.27
CA GLN A 47 -0.38 5.26 10.94
C GLN A 47 -0.43 5.64 12.41
N LEU A 48 -1.24 6.64 12.78
CA LEU A 48 -1.45 7.03 14.18
C LEU A 48 -2.25 5.97 14.95
N ALA A 49 -3.23 5.34 14.32
CA ALA A 49 -4.06 4.30 14.94
C ALA A 49 -3.39 2.91 14.97
N ALA A 50 -2.45 2.63 14.06
CA ALA A 50 -1.84 1.31 13.89
C ALA A 50 -1.12 0.76 15.14
N PRO A 51 -0.32 1.55 15.90
CA PRO A 51 0.33 1.05 17.11
C PRO A 51 -0.68 0.59 18.17
N ALA A 52 -1.71 1.39 18.44
CA ALA A 52 -2.74 1.07 19.42
C ALA A 52 -3.56 -0.16 19.01
N ALA A 53 -3.91 -0.28 17.73
CA ALA A 53 -4.61 -1.44 17.19
C ALA A 53 -3.75 -2.71 17.28
N LEU A 54 -2.45 -2.61 17.00
CA LEU A 54 -1.51 -3.73 17.09
C LEU A 54 -1.33 -4.19 18.54
N GLU A 55 -1.13 -3.27 19.48
CA GLU A 55 -1.00 -3.59 20.90
C GLU A 55 -2.26 -4.29 21.44
N ALA A 56 -3.44 -3.77 21.09
CA ALA A 56 -4.71 -4.37 21.48
C ALA A 56 -4.86 -5.80 20.91
N ALA A 57 -4.55 -6.00 19.63
CA ALA A 57 -4.63 -7.31 18.98
C ALA A 57 -3.63 -8.32 19.59
N LEU A 58 -2.39 -7.92 19.87
CA LEU A 58 -1.41 -8.79 20.51
C LEU A 58 -1.78 -9.14 21.96
N ALA A 59 -2.39 -8.19 22.69
CA ALA A 59 -2.91 -8.44 24.03
C ALA A 59 -4.08 -9.43 24.01
N GLU A 60 -4.97 -9.33 23.01
CA GLU A 60 -6.07 -10.27 22.80
C GLU A 60 -5.56 -11.69 22.51
N ILE A 61 -4.60 -11.85 21.57
CA ILE A 61 -3.97 -13.15 21.27
C ILE A 61 -3.34 -13.75 22.52
N LYS A 62 -2.58 -12.95 23.30
CA LYS A 62 -1.97 -13.42 24.55
C LYS A 62 -3.03 -13.96 25.51
N ARG A 63 -4.15 -13.24 25.67
CA ARG A 63 -5.25 -13.60 26.57
C ARG A 63 -5.94 -14.89 26.12
N GLU A 64 -6.36 -14.96 24.86
CA GLU A 64 -7.12 -16.10 24.33
C GLU A 64 -6.30 -17.40 24.28
N LEU A 65 -5.01 -17.29 23.90
CA LEU A 65 -4.11 -18.44 23.82
C LEU A 65 -3.34 -18.69 25.13
N HIS A 66 -3.64 -17.94 26.20
CA HIS A 66 -3.02 -18.07 27.53
C HIS A 66 -1.48 -18.01 27.49
N LEU A 67 -0.92 -17.16 26.62
CA LEU A 67 0.53 -17.05 26.46
C LEU A 67 1.15 -16.34 27.67
N PRO A 68 2.31 -16.79 28.16
CA PRO A 68 2.96 -16.18 29.33
C PRO A 68 3.41 -14.72 29.09
N ARG A 69 3.67 -14.35 27.82
CA ARG A 69 4.10 -13.02 27.38
C ARG A 69 3.52 -12.67 26.01
N LEU A 70 3.59 -11.39 25.63
CA LEU A 70 3.20 -10.95 24.29
C LEU A 70 4.08 -11.67 23.24
N PRO A 71 3.49 -12.21 22.15
CA PRO A 71 4.25 -12.90 21.12
C PRO A 71 5.10 -11.90 20.34
N SER A 72 6.42 -12.05 20.39
CA SER A 72 7.37 -11.20 19.67
C SER A 72 7.67 -11.69 18.25
N ARG A 73 7.30 -12.93 17.94
CA ARG A 73 7.49 -13.58 16.63
C ARG A 73 6.29 -14.47 16.35
N MET A 74 5.69 -14.32 15.18
CA MET A 74 4.58 -15.12 14.71
C MET A 74 4.89 -15.55 13.28
N GLU A 75 4.69 -16.83 12.97
CA GLU A 75 4.82 -17.39 11.63
C GLU A 75 3.45 -17.92 11.21
N GLY A 76 2.97 -17.49 10.05
CA GLY A 76 1.75 -18.02 9.44
C GLY A 76 2.12 -18.99 8.35
N TYR A 77 1.60 -20.21 8.42
CA TYR A 77 1.68 -21.19 7.36
C TYR A 77 0.30 -21.28 6.71
N ASP A 78 0.20 -20.94 5.43
CA ASP A 78 -1.02 -21.11 4.64
C ASP A 78 -0.92 -22.41 3.84
N ILE A 79 -1.82 -23.36 4.10
CA ILE A 79 -1.86 -24.64 3.38
C ILE A 79 -3.15 -24.69 2.57
N SER A 80 -3.03 -24.40 1.27
CA SER A 80 -4.14 -24.49 0.32
C SER A 80 -4.17 -25.87 -0.32
N ASN A 81 -5.25 -26.63 -0.11
CA ASN A 81 -5.45 -27.93 -0.75
C ASN A 81 -6.17 -27.76 -2.10
N ILE A 82 -5.41 -27.61 -3.19
CA ILE A 82 -5.96 -27.76 -4.54
C ILE A 82 -6.17 -29.28 -4.76
N ARG A 83 -7.41 -29.72 -4.99
CA ARG A 83 -7.72 -31.14 -5.29
C ARG A 83 -7.13 -31.55 -6.64
N GLY A 84 -5.81 -31.75 -6.68
CA GLY A 84 -5.02 -32.10 -7.85
C GLY A 84 -3.53 -31.86 -7.57
N THR A 85 -2.87 -32.91 -7.09
CA THR A 85 -1.40 -33.09 -6.97
C THR A 85 -0.56 -31.90 -6.47
N ALA A 86 -0.08 -32.06 -5.23
CA ALA A 86 0.93 -31.29 -4.50
C ALA A 86 0.45 -29.95 -3.88
N ALA A 87 0.06 -30.03 -2.60
CA ALA A 87 0.05 -28.87 -1.72
C ALA A 87 1.49 -28.37 -1.55
N VAL A 88 1.74 -27.10 -1.83
CA VAL A 88 2.99 -26.41 -1.50
C VAL A 88 2.70 -25.41 -0.38
N GLY A 89 3.56 -25.41 0.63
CA GLY A 89 3.56 -24.49 1.77
C GLY A 89 4.95 -23.89 1.96
#